data_AF-A0A7V0V3M7-F1
#
_entry.id   AF-A0A7V0V3M7-F1
#
_cell.length_a   1.000
_cell.length_b   1.000
_cell.length_c   1.000
_cell.angle_alpha   90.00
_cell.angle_beta   90.00
_cell.angle_gamma   90.00
#
_symmetry.space_group_name_H-M   'P 1'
#
loop_
_entity.id
_entity.type
_entity.pdbx_description
1 polymer ?
#
loop_
_entity_poly.entity_id
_entity_poly.type
_entity_poly.pdbx_seq_one_letter_code
_entity_poly.pdbx_strand_id
1 'polypeptide(L)' 'MPAVALFITCLVDQLFPQIGEATVRVLERAGCTVTFPAAQTCCGQATFNDGFW' A
#
# COMPACT_ATOMS: atom_id res chain seq x y z
N MET A 1 18.50 0.68 9.34
CA MET A 1 17.08 0.30 9.26
C MET A 1 16.61 0.58 7.84
N PRO A 2 16.07 -0.39 7.09
CA PRO A 2 15.59 -0.15 5.73
C PRO A 2 14.45 0.88 5.71
N ALA A 3 14.47 1.81 4.78
CA ALA A 3 13.37 2.74 4.55
C ALA A 3 12.41 2.15 3.50
N VAL A 4 11.11 2.11 3.82
CA VAL A 4 10.06 1.56 2.96
C VAL A 4 8.99 2.61 2.72
N ALA A 5 8.77 2.99 1.46
CA ALA A 5 7.60 3.76 1.07
C ALA A 5 6.46 2.78 0.78
N LEU A 6 5.44 2.76 1.63
CA LEU A 6 4.31 1.84 1.50
C LEU A 6 3.31 2.39 0.49
N PHE A 7 3.23 1.78 -0.69
CA PHE A 7 2.18 2.04 -1.67
C PHE A 7 0.97 1.16 -1.38
N ILE A 8 -0.08 1.75 -0.81
CA ILE A 8 -1.32 1.04 -0.51
C ILE A 8 -2.23 1.07 -1.73
N THR A 9 -2.86 -0.05 -2.07
CA THR A 9 -3.82 -0.07 -3.17
C THR A 9 -5.15 0.51 -2.70
N CYS A 10 -5.93 1.08 -3.63
CA CYS A 10 -7.27 1.58 -3.35
C CYS A 10 -8.19 0.50 -2.76
N LEU A 11 -8.01 -0.76 -3.15
CA LEU A 11 -8.78 -1.88 -2.60
C LEU A 11 -8.52 -2.07 -1.11
N VAL A 12 -7.25 -2.10 -0.70
CA VAL A 12 -6.90 -2.29 0.70
C VAL A 12 -7.31 -1.06 1.52
N ASP A 13 -7.01 0.14 1.03
CA ASP A 13 -7.29 1.38 1.74
C ASP A 13 -8.80 1.60 1.98
N GLN A 14 -9.63 1.33 0.97
CA GLN A 14 -11.07 1.64 1.03
C GLN A 14 -11.92 0.49 1.58
N LEU A 15 -11.53 -0.77 1.36
CA LEU A 15 -12.36 -1.92 1.74
C LEU A 15 -11.80 -2.73 2.92
N PHE A 16 -10.48 -2.75 3.10
CA PHE A 16 -9.82 -3.59 4.10
C PHE A 16 -8.68 -2.85 4.83
N PRO A 17 -8.93 -1.65 5.40
CA PRO A 17 -7.87 -0.79 5.95
C PRO A 17 -7.03 -1.48 7.03
N GLN A 18 -7.60 -2.42 7.78
CA GLN A 18 -6.90 -3.21 8.78
C GLN A 18 -5.71 -4.02 8.22
N ILE A 19 -5.75 -4.38 6.93
CA ILE A 19 -4.65 -5.06 6.26
C ILE A 19 -3.48 -4.10 6.09
N GLY A 20 -3.72 -2.86 5.66
CA GLY A 20 -2.69 -1.83 5.53
C GLY A 20 -2.00 -1.54 6.86
N GLU A 21 -2.77 -1.39 7.93
CA GLU A 21 -2.21 -1.23 9.28
C GLU A 21 -1.39 -2.44 9.73
N ALA A 22 -1.86 -3.66 9.45
CA ALA A 22 -1.14 -4.88 9.79
C ALA A 22 0.19 -4.97 9.03
N THR A 23 0.21 -4.58 7.76
CA THR A 23 1.44 -4.47 6.96
C THR A 23 2.45 -3.52 7.61
N VAL A 24 2.02 -2.34 8.06
CA VAL A 24 2.88 -1.39 8.80
C VAL A 24 3.46 -2.05 10.05
N ARG A 25 2.60 -2.65 10.90
CA ARG A 25 3.04 -3.32 12.15
C ARG A 25 4.07 -4.42 11.90
N VAL A 26 3.90 -5.21 10.84
CA VAL A 26 4.85 -6.28 10.47
C VAL A 26 6.19 -5.70 10.01
N LEU A 27 6.16 -4.67 9.16
CA LEU A 27 7.37 -4.01 8.65
C LEU A 27 8.17 -3.33 9.77
N GLU A 28 7.49 -2.62 10.66
CA GLU A 28 8.11 -2.00 11.83
C GLU A 28 8.76 -3.04 12.74
N ARG A 29 8.08 -4.17 12.97
CA ARG A 29 8.63 -5.29 13.76
C ARG A 29 9.82 -5.96 13.08
N ALA A 30 9.91 -5.91 11.76
CA ALA A 30 11.07 -6.35 10.98
C ALA A 30 12.23 -5.33 10.99
N GLY A 31 12.08 -4.18 11.65
CA GLY A 31 13.10 -3.14 11.76
C GLY A 31 13.12 -2.15 10.60
N CYS A 32 12.05 -2.06 9.82
CA CYS A 32 11.89 -1.07 8.75
C CYS A 32 11.32 0.26 9.29
N THR A 33 11.74 1.36 8.69
CA THR A 33 11.08 2.66 8.84
C THR A 33 10.10 2.83 7.69
N VAL A 34 8.81 2.86 8.00
CA VAL A 34 7.74 2.93 6.98
C VAL A 34 7.28 4.37 6.80
N THR A 35 7.13 4.81 5.55
CA THR A 35 6.50 6.08 5.19
C THR A 35 5.31 5.85 4.29
N PHE A 36 4.30 6.69 4.43
CA PHE A 36 3.10 6.68 3.59
C PHE A 36 3.01 8.00 2.80
N PRO A 37 3.46 8.04 1.54
CA PRO A 37 3.33 9.22 0.69
C PRO A 37 1.86 9.65 0.51
N ALA A 38 1.50 10.87 0.93
CA ALA A 38 0.11 11.35 0.86
C ALA A 38 -0.41 11.56 -0.57
N ALA A 39 0.47 11.73 -1.55
CA ALA A 39 0.12 11.99 -2.95
C ALA A 39 0.00 10.70 -3.79
N GLN A 40 -0.30 9.55 -3.17
CA GLN A 40 -0.52 8.31 -3.91
C GLN A 40 -1.78 8.39 -4.77
N THR A 41 -1.70 7.83 -5.97
CA THR A 41 -2.81 7.76 -6.92
C THR A 41 -3.15 6.32 -7.26
N CYS A 42 -4.26 6.10 -7.98
CA CYS A 42 -4.65 4.79 -8.46
C CYS A 42 -3.52 4.12 -9.26
N CYS A 43 -3.25 2.85 -8.98
CA CYS A 43 -2.30 2.03 -9.75
C CYS A 43 -2.81 1.61 -11.13
N GLY A 44 -4.11 1.77 -11.40
CA GLY A 44 -4.74 1.37 -12.65
C GLY A 44 -5.00 -0.13 -12.81
N GLN A 45 -4.71 -0.95 -11.79
CA GLN A 45 -4.73 -2.42 -11.91
C GLN A 45 -6.09 -2.98 -12.38
N ALA A 46 -7.21 -2.43 -11.90
CA ALA A 46 -8.54 -2.91 -12.30
C ALA A 46 -8.79 -2.66 -13.80
N THR A 47 -8.59 -1.42 -14.25
CA THR A 47 -8.73 -1.03 -15.66
C THR A 47 -7.80 -1.82 -16.57
N PHE A 48 -6.54 -2.02 -16.15
CA PHE A 48 -5.60 -2.88 -16.85
C PHE A 48 -6.13 -4.31 -16.95
N ASN A 49 -6.55 -4.93 -15.84
CA ASN A 49 -7.05 -6.32 -15.85
C ASN A 49 -8.30 -6.51 -16.73
N ASP A 50 -9.13 -5.48 -16.88
CA ASP A 50 -10.33 -5.49 -17.73
C ASP A 50 -10.02 -5.36 -19.23
N GLY A 51 -8.74 -5.25 -19.63
CA GLY A 51 -8.34 -5.18 -21.04
C GLY A 51 -8.14 -3.77 -21.59
N PHE A 52 -8.20 -2.74 -20.74
CA PHE A 52 -7.97 -1.34 -21.14
C PHE A 52 -6.49 -0.95 -20.96
N TRP A 53 -5.61 -1.58 -21.74
CA TRP A 53 -4.17 -1.29 -21.79
C TRP A 53 -3.74 -0.69 -23.13
#